data_AF-A0A7D6VUG3-F1
#
_entry.id   AF-A0A7D6VUG3-F1
#
_cell.length_a   1.000
_cell.length_b   1.000
_cell.length_c   1.000
_cell.angle_alpha   90.00
_cell.angle_beta   90.00
_cell.angle_gamma   90.00
#
_symmetry.space_group_name_H-M   'P 1'
#
loop_
_entity.id
_entity.type
_entity.pdbx_description
1 polymer ?
#
loop_
_entity_poly.entity_id
_entity_poly.type
_entity_poly.pdbx_seq_one_letter_code
_entity_poly.pdbx_strand_id
1 'polypeptide(L)'
;MENIKMMTVGELAKEANVSVRTLQYYDKIDILKPSSFSEGGRRLYNSKDMALLHQIITLKSLGFSLNDIKDRIMPVNKPSDATKILNTQSEIIRDKISKLQKLEESINMLSDEIKETNNIDWSKYAKMMSLVNENNEFYWVVKHLDENTLNTLAEGYENNKADTSIDWWRSGCEKAIELESKGMPPESFEGQKFAKEWWGNIIKFTNGDSEVFGKLMDFREDVDNWPEDFKILLKKADAYINKALETYIIKNNIEIPEGIGGE
;
A
#
# COMPACT_ATOMS: atom_id res chain seq x y z
N MET A 1 -30.94 -19.95 -29.81
CA MET A 1 -30.28 -19.79 -28.50
C MET A 1 -28.87 -20.30 -28.67
N GLU A 2 -27.84 -19.46 -28.46
CA GLU A 2 -26.46 -19.94 -28.50
C GLU A 2 -26.28 -21.03 -27.45
N ASN A 3 -25.80 -22.20 -27.87
CA ASN A 3 -25.55 -23.31 -26.97
C ASN A 3 -24.25 -22.99 -26.22
N ILE A 4 -24.36 -22.46 -25.00
CA ILE A 4 -23.20 -22.09 -24.19
C ILE A 4 -22.47 -23.38 -23.81
N LYS A 5 -21.25 -23.55 -24.31
CA LYS A 5 -20.39 -24.70 -23.97
C LYS A 5 -20.17 -24.74 -22.46
N MET A 6 -20.56 -25.85 -21.84
CA MET A 6 -20.32 -26.12 -20.43
C MET A 6 -19.11 -27.04 -20.27
N MET A 7 -18.31 -26.78 -19.26
CA MET A 7 -17.08 -27.51 -18.93
C MET A 7 -17.18 -28.04 -17.50
N THR A 8 -16.76 -29.28 -17.31
CA THR A 8 -16.54 -29.82 -15.97
C THR A 8 -15.34 -29.13 -15.31
N VAL A 9 -15.23 -29.26 -13.98
CA VAL A 9 -14.08 -28.73 -13.24
C VAL A 9 -12.72 -29.23 -13.78
N GLY A 10 -12.67 -30.47 -14.28
CA GLY A 10 -11.45 -31.05 -14.85
C GLY A 10 -11.07 -30.45 -16.20
N GLU A 11 -12.07 -30.20 -17.06
CA GLU A 11 -11.86 -29.53 -18.34
C GLU A 11 -11.43 -28.07 -18.13
N LEU A 12 -12.10 -27.34 -17.23
CA LEU A 12 -11.73 -25.96 -16.88
C LEU A 12 -10.30 -25.89 -16.33
N ALA A 13 -9.96 -26.79 -15.41
CA ALA A 13 -8.61 -26.87 -14.82
C ALA A 13 -7.54 -27.11 -15.89
N LYS A 14 -7.80 -28.05 -16.80
CA LYS A 14 -6.87 -28.38 -17.90
C LYS A 14 -6.67 -27.20 -18.85
N GLU A 15 -7.76 -26.55 -19.26
CA GLU A 15 -7.72 -25.45 -20.22
C GLU A 15 -7.08 -24.19 -19.62
N ALA A 16 -7.32 -23.90 -18.34
CA ALA A 16 -6.70 -22.79 -17.62
C ALA A 16 -5.30 -23.09 -17.03
N ASN A 17 -4.79 -24.31 -17.22
CA ASN A 17 -3.52 -24.78 -16.65
C ASN A 17 -3.41 -24.58 -15.12
N VAL A 18 -4.48 -24.91 -14.38
CA VAL A 18 -4.52 -24.89 -12.92
C VAL A 18 -4.91 -26.25 -12.37
N SER A 19 -4.64 -26.49 -11.09
CA SER A 19 -5.08 -27.73 -10.46
C SER A 19 -6.59 -27.71 -10.19
N VAL A 20 -7.24 -28.88 -10.24
CA VAL A 20 -8.64 -29.03 -9.79
C VAL A 20 -8.79 -28.57 -8.33
N ARG A 21 -7.78 -28.80 -7.48
CA ARG A 21 -7.74 -28.34 -6.09
C ARG A 21 -7.81 -26.81 -5.99
N THR A 22 -7.17 -26.09 -6.91
CA THR A 22 -7.24 -24.62 -7.00
C THR A 22 -8.67 -24.17 -7.26
N LEU A 23 -9.37 -24.78 -8.22
CA LEU A 23 -10.76 -24.44 -8.52
C LEU A 23 -11.71 -24.77 -7.38
N GLN A 24 -11.53 -25.92 -6.72
CA GLN A 24 -12.29 -26.28 -5.52
C GLN A 24 -12.06 -25.29 -4.37
N TYR A 25 -10.83 -24.82 -4.21
CA TYR A 25 -10.51 -23.80 -3.23
C TYR A 25 -11.17 -22.47 -3.57
N TYR A 26 -11.14 -22.06 -4.84
CA TYR A 26 -11.78 -20.83 -5.30
C TYR A 26 -13.30 -20.84 -5.13
N ASP A 27 -13.94 -22.00 -5.36
CA ASP A 27 -15.36 -22.20 -5.05
C ASP A 27 -15.60 -22.07 -3.55
N LYS A 28 -14.77 -22.71 -2.71
CA LYS A 28 -14.90 -22.67 -1.23
C LYS A 28 -14.79 -21.25 -0.64
N ILE A 29 -13.97 -20.39 -1.22
CA ILE A 29 -13.80 -18.99 -0.74
C ILE A 29 -14.71 -17.99 -1.46
N ASP A 30 -15.64 -18.48 -2.28
CA ASP A 30 -16.60 -17.68 -3.03
C ASP A 30 -15.94 -16.67 -3.99
N ILE A 31 -14.80 -17.02 -4.59
CA ILE A 31 -14.13 -16.18 -5.61
C ILE A 31 -14.44 -16.65 -7.04
N LEU A 32 -14.73 -17.93 -7.25
CA LEU A 32 -15.18 -18.48 -8.53
C LEU A 32 -16.18 -19.62 -8.31
N LYS A 33 -17.45 -19.36 -8.58
CA LYS A 33 -18.53 -20.37 -8.46
C LYS A 33 -18.87 -20.98 -9.82
N PRO A 34 -19.31 -22.25 -9.86
CA PRO A 34 -19.82 -22.85 -11.08
C PRO A 34 -21.12 -22.16 -11.52
N SER A 35 -21.27 -21.95 -12.83
CA SER A 35 -22.51 -21.43 -13.40
C SER A 35 -23.69 -22.39 -13.29
N SER A 36 -23.44 -23.71 -13.23
CA SER A 36 -24.50 -24.69 -12.99
C SER A 36 -23.96 -26.03 -12.46
N PHE A 37 -24.87 -26.97 -12.27
CA PHE A 37 -24.55 -28.35 -11.91
C PHE A 37 -25.16 -29.30 -12.94
N SER A 38 -24.46 -30.40 -13.24
CA SER A 38 -25.02 -31.49 -14.03
C SER A 38 -26.09 -32.26 -13.24
N GLU A 39 -26.87 -33.11 -13.91
CA GLU A 39 -27.84 -33.98 -13.25
C GLU A 39 -27.24 -34.86 -12.15
N GLY A 40 -25.97 -35.27 -12.32
CA GLY A 40 -25.21 -36.03 -11.33
C GLY A 40 -24.52 -35.17 -10.25
N GLY A 41 -24.89 -33.89 -10.12
CA GLY A 41 -24.33 -32.97 -9.12
C GLY A 41 -22.90 -32.49 -9.40
N ARG A 42 -22.37 -32.68 -10.63
CA ARG A 42 -21.02 -32.21 -10.98
C ARG A 42 -21.05 -30.72 -11.29
N ARG A 43 -20.04 -29.99 -10.84
CA ARG A 43 -19.85 -28.56 -11.16
C ARG A 43 -19.66 -28.35 -12.66
N LEU A 44 -20.37 -27.39 -13.22
CA LEU A 44 -20.26 -26.98 -14.62
C LEU A 44 -19.97 -25.48 -14.73
N TYR A 45 -19.04 -25.16 -15.61
CA TYR A 45 -18.53 -23.82 -15.84
C TYR A 45 -18.70 -23.44 -17.31
N ASN A 46 -19.04 -22.19 -17.59
CA ASN A 46 -19.15 -21.69 -18.97
C ASN A 46 -17.95 -20.82 -19.37
N SER A 47 -18.00 -20.25 -20.57
CA SER A 47 -16.97 -19.34 -21.08
C SER A 47 -16.82 -18.04 -20.26
N LYS A 48 -17.89 -17.56 -19.59
CA LYS A 48 -17.80 -16.40 -18.69
C LYS A 48 -17.05 -16.75 -17.41
N ASP A 49 -17.26 -17.94 -16.87
CA ASP A 49 -16.50 -18.44 -15.72
C ASP A 49 -15.02 -18.60 -16.05
N MET A 50 -14.71 -19.06 -17.27
CA MET A 50 -13.33 -19.11 -17.77
C MET A 50 -12.70 -17.72 -17.84
N ALA A 51 -13.42 -16.73 -18.38
CA ALA A 51 -12.94 -15.35 -18.43
C ALA A 51 -12.68 -14.80 -17.00
N LEU A 52 -13.56 -15.11 -16.05
CA LEU A 52 -13.37 -14.72 -14.64
C LEU A 52 -12.17 -15.42 -14.00
N LEU A 53 -11.98 -16.72 -14.27
CA LEU A 53 -10.81 -17.48 -13.82
C LEU A 53 -9.51 -16.86 -14.35
N HIS A 54 -9.46 -16.44 -15.62
CA HIS A 54 -8.30 -15.76 -16.17
C HIS A 54 -8.05 -14.39 -15.51
N GLN A 55 -9.08 -13.63 -15.14
CA GLN A 55 -8.89 -12.41 -14.35
C GLN A 55 -8.22 -12.72 -13.00
N ILE A 56 -8.67 -13.77 -12.30
CA ILE A 56 -8.08 -14.21 -11.03
C ILE A 56 -6.61 -14.60 -11.22
N ILE A 57 -6.31 -15.41 -12.24
CA ILE A 57 -4.94 -15.87 -12.54
C ILE A 57 -4.02 -14.67 -12.83
N THR A 58 -4.45 -13.73 -13.67
CA THR A 58 -3.69 -12.53 -14.00
C THR A 58 -3.38 -11.71 -12.75
N LEU A 59 -4.39 -11.41 -11.92
CA LEU A 59 -4.17 -10.64 -10.70
C LEU A 59 -3.30 -11.40 -9.67
N LYS A 60 -3.43 -12.74 -9.57
CA LYS A 60 -2.52 -13.56 -8.76
C LYS A 60 -1.08 -13.47 -9.25
N SER A 61 -0.84 -13.52 -10.57
CA SER A 61 0.51 -13.34 -11.13
C SER A 61 1.09 -11.95 -10.89
N LEU A 62 0.23 -10.94 -10.73
CA LEU A 62 0.61 -9.58 -10.33
C LEU A 62 0.81 -9.45 -8.81
N GLY A 63 0.78 -10.54 -8.04
CA GLY A 63 1.10 -10.54 -6.61
C GLY A 63 -0.05 -10.17 -5.68
N PHE A 64 -1.28 -9.99 -6.19
CA PHE A 64 -2.43 -9.68 -5.34
C PHE A 64 -2.83 -10.88 -4.46
N SER A 65 -3.32 -10.60 -3.24
CA SER A 65 -3.92 -11.61 -2.39
C SER A 65 -5.29 -12.05 -2.94
N LEU A 66 -5.77 -13.24 -2.57
CA LEU A 66 -7.09 -13.68 -3.03
C LEU A 66 -8.24 -12.82 -2.47
N ASN A 67 -8.02 -12.18 -1.32
CA ASN A 67 -8.97 -11.25 -0.74
C ASN A 67 -9.05 -9.98 -1.60
N ASP A 68 -7.91 -9.38 -1.95
CA ASP A 68 -7.89 -8.17 -2.81
C ASP A 68 -8.48 -8.42 -4.19
N ILE A 69 -8.29 -9.64 -4.72
CA ILE A 69 -8.80 -10.02 -6.05
C ILE A 69 -10.33 -10.06 -6.05
N LYS A 70 -10.96 -10.50 -4.95
CA LYS A 70 -12.41 -10.67 -4.87
C LYS A 70 -13.16 -9.37 -5.16
N ASP A 71 -12.61 -8.24 -4.72
CA ASP A 71 -13.21 -6.92 -4.92
C ASP A 71 -12.83 -6.26 -6.26
N ARG A 72 -11.93 -6.89 -7.04
CA ARG A 72 -11.38 -6.35 -8.30
C ARG A 72 -11.84 -7.08 -9.55
N ILE A 73 -12.39 -8.28 -9.40
CA ILE A 73 -12.90 -9.07 -10.53
C ILE A 73 -14.40 -8.83 -10.72
N MET A 74 -14.87 -8.91 -11.96
CA MET A 74 -16.31 -8.90 -12.23
C MET A 74 -16.70 -9.78 -13.42
N PRO A 75 -17.94 -10.31 -13.43
CA PRO A 75 -18.45 -11.06 -14.58
C PRO A 75 -18.54 -10.18 -15.83
N VAL A 76 -18.22 -10.75 -16.99
CA VAL A 76 -18.33 -10.08 -18.29
C VAL A 76 -19.70 -10.41 -18.89
N ASN A 77 -20.61 -9.43 -18.93
CA ASN A 77 -21.96 -9.64 -19.47
C ASN A 77 -22.22 -8.89 -20.78
N LYS A 78 -21.57 -7.73 -20.97
CA LYS A 78 -21.65 -6.91 -22.18
C LYS A 78 -20.26 -6.40 -22.59
N PRO A 79 -20.07 -5.99 -23.86
CA PRO A 79 -18.77 -5.49 -24.33
C PRO A 79 -18.18 -4.35 -23.48
N SER A 80 -19.02 -3.47 -22.93
CA SER A 80 -18.55 -2.40 -22.04
C SER A 80 -17.92 -2.91 -20.75
N ASP A 81 -18.34 -4.07 -20.24
CA ASP A 81 -17.74 -4.68 -19.04
C ASP A 81 -16.33 -5.16 -19.35
N ALA A 82 -16.14 -5.80 -20.51
CA ALA A 82 -14.81 -6.24 -20.96
C ALA A 82 -13.84 -5.07 -21.09
N THR A 83 -14.26 -3.97 -21.75
CA THR A 83 -13.44 -2.76 -21.87
C THR A 83 -13.11 -2.17 -20.50
N LYS A 84 -14.07 -2.13 -19.56
CA LYS A 84 -13.85 -1.63 -18.20
C LYS A 84 -12.82 -2.48 -17.46
N ILE A 85 -12.95 -3.81 -17.49
CA ILE A 85 -12.01 -4.74 -16.84
C ILE A 85 -10.60 -4.57 -17.42
N LEU A 86 -10.48 -4.50 -18.74
CA LEU A 86 -9.17 -4.33 -19.40
C LEU A 86 -8.52 -2.99 -19.04
N ASN A 87 -9.30 -1.91 -18.98
CA ASN A 87 -8.79 -0.60 -18.55
C ASN A 87 -8.33 -0.63 -17.09
N THR A 88 -9.13 -1.19 -16.19
CA THR A 88 -8.77 -1.34 -14.77
C THR A 88 -7.52 -2.22 -14.59
N GLN A 89 -7.40 -3.31 -15.35
CA GLN A 89 -6.17 -4.13 -15.32
C GLN A 89 -4.96 -3.36 -15.85
N SER A 90 -5.13 -2.57 -16.92
CA SER A 90 -4.05 -1.73 -17.44
C SER A 90 -3.60 -0.67 -16.43
N GLU A 91 -4.53 -0.05 -15.71
CA GLU A 91 -4.23 0.90 -14.62
C GLU A 91 -3.45 0.24 -13.49
N ILE A 92 -3.89 -0.94 -13.03
CA ILE A 92 -3.20 -1.73 -12.01
C ILE A 92 -1.76 -2.07 -12.45
N ILE A 93 -1.57 -2.48 -13.70
CA ILE A 93 -0.24 -2.80 -14.23
C ILE A 93 0.64 -1.54 -14.29
N ARG A 94 0.10 -0.40 -14.74
CA ARG A 94 0.85 0.87 -14.77
C ARG A 94 1.28 1.32 -13.38
N ASP A 95 0.39 1.21 -12.39
CA ASP A 95 0.71 1.50 -10.99
C ASP A 95 1.86 0.62 -10.50
N LYS A 96 1.79 -0.69 -10.78
CA LYS A 96 2.86 -1.63 -10.41
C LYS A 96 4.18 -1.34 -11.12
N ILE A 97 4.16 -1.00 -12.41
CA ILE A 97 5.35 -0.58 -13.16
C ILE A 97 5.97 0.65 -12.52
N SER A 98 5.16 1.67 -12.22
CA SER A 98 5.65 2.91 -11.61
C SER A 98 6.35 2.63 -10.28
N LYS A 99 5.77 1.76 -9.42
CA LYS A 99 6.37 1.35 -8.15
C LYS A 99 7.67 0.57 -8.32
N LEU A 100 7.75 -0.32 -9.31
CA LEU A 100 8.96 -1.09 -9.59
C LEU A 100 10.09 -0.22 -10.13
N GLN A 101 9.80 0.75 -11.00
CA GLN A 101 10.79 1.72 -11.51
C GLN A 101 11.37 2.56 -10.36
N LYS A 102 10.48 3.03 -9.49
CA LYS A 102 10.78 3.73 -8.25
C LYS A 102 11.72 2.93 -7.32
N LEU A 103 11.43 1.65 -7.15
CA LEU A 103 12.28 0.74 -6.38
C LEU A 103 13.65 0.54 -7.02
N GLU A 104 13.70 0.35 -8.35
CA GLU A 104 14.93 0.22 -9.13
C GLU A 104 15.82 1.47 -8.97
N GLU A 105 15.24 2.67 -9.08
CA GLU A 105 15.95 3.94 -8.90
C GLU A 105 16.68 3.98 -7.55
N SER A 106 16.04 3.54 -6.47
CA SER A 106 16.68 3.59 -5.16
C SER A 106 17.69 2.48 -4.90
N ILE A 107 17.52 1.32 -5.52
CA ILE A 107 18.58 0.29 -5.53
C ILE A 107 19.82 0.85 -6.22
N ASN A 108 19.64 1.52 -7.37
CA ASN A 108 20.74 2.12 -8.11
C ASN A 108 21.41 3.23 -7.31
N MET A 109 20.64 4.09 -6.64
CA MET A 109 21.19 5.14 -5.77
C MET A 109 22.07 4.58 -4.65
N LEU A 110 21.59 3.56 -3.91
CA LEU A 110 22.40 2.94 -2.86
C LEU A 110 23.64 2.26 -3.45
N SER A 111 23.51 1.64 -4.63
CA SER A 111 24.66 1.07 -5.32
C SER A 111 25.70 2.11 -5.72
N ASP A 112 25.28 3.30 -6.13
CA ASP A 112 26.17 4.39 -6.52
C ASP A 112 26.83 5.03 -5.30
N GLU A 113 26.12 5.22 -4.18
CA GLU A 113 26.69 5.65 -2.89
C GLU A 113 27.81 4.70 -2.44
N ILE A 114 27.61 3.39 -2.54
CA ILE A 114 28.62 2.38 -2.19
C ILE A 114 29.85 2.50 -3.11
N LYS A 115 29.66 2.74 -4.42
CA LYS A 115 30.77 2.90 -5.37
C LYS A 115 31.56 4.19 -5.10
N GLU A 116 30.86 5.29 -4.82
CA GLU A 116 31.47 6.60 -4.57
C GLU A 116 32.26 6.63 -3.26
N THR A 117 31.69 6.07 -2.19
CA THR A 117 32.33 6.03 -0.87
C THR A 117 33.33 4.89 -0.72
N ASN A 118 33.25 3.88 -1.59
CA ASN A 118 33.98 2.60 -1.48
C ASN A 118 33.81 1.95 -0.10
N ASN A 119 32.62 2.11 0.49
CA ASN A 119 32.26 1.56 1.80
C ASN A 119 30.80 1.07 1.76
N ILE A 120 30.49 0.04 2.55
CA ILE A 120 29.14 -0.47 2.68
C ILE A 120 28.61 -0.13 4.07
N ASP A 121 27.55 0.67 4.11
CA ASP A 121 26.68 0.78 5.28
C ASP A 121 25.75 -0.45 5.30
N TRP A 122 26.10 -1.43 6.13
CA TRP A 122 25.37 -2.70 6.22
C TRP A 122 23.94 -2.53 6.76
N SER A 123 23.71 -1.50 7.56
CA SER A 123 22.40 -1.19 8.13
C SER A 123 21.46 -0.64 7.04
N LYS A 124 21.93 0.32 6.23
CA LYS A 124 21.20 0.77 5.03
C LYS A 124 20.98 -0.36 4.02
N TYR A 125 22.00 -1.18 3.76
CA TYR A 125 21.89 -2.31 2.83
C TYR A 125 20.83 -3.33 3.26
N ALA A 126 20.89 -3.78 4.51
CA ALA A 126 19.93 -4.72 5.07
C ALA A 126 18.51 -4.14 5.04
N LYS A 127 18.34 -2.87 5.40
CA LYS A 127 17.04 -2.20 5.36
C LYS A 127 16.49 -2.11 3.94
N MET A 128 17.31 -1.74 2.97
CA MET A 128 16.91 -1.69 1.56
C MET A 128 16.43 -3.06 1.08
N MET A 129 17.14 -4.14 1.42
CA MET A 129 16.73 -5.51 1.07
C MET A 129 15.40 -5.92 1.73
N SER A 130 15.16 -5.52 2.99
CA SER A 130 13.86 -5.74 3.65
C SER A 130 12.73 -4.99 2.93
N LEU A 131 12.91 -3.70 2.61
CA LEU A 131 11.89 -2.90 1.92
C LEU A 131 11.56 -3.43 0.52
N VAL A 132 12.58 -3.91 -0.21
CA VAL A 132 12.40 -4.60 -1.51
C VAL A 132 11.52 -5.85 -1.35
N ASN A 133 11.80 -6.69 -0.35
CA ASN A 133 11.05 -7.92 -0.11
C ASN A 133 9.60 -7.64 0.32
N GLU A 134 9.37 -6.54 1.03
CA GLU A 134 8.06 -6.12 1.52
C GLU A 134 7.25 -5.32 0.47
N ASN A 135 7.84 -5.05 -0.71
CA ASN A 135 7.25 -4.17 -1.74
C ASN A 135 6.82 -2.81 -1.16
N ASN A 136 7.67 -2.25 -0.29
CA ASN A 136 7.40 -1.01 0.45
C ASN A 136 7.90 0.20 -0.36
N GLU A 137 7.01 1.17 -0.59
CA GLU A 137 7.26 2.36 -1.42
C GLU A 137 8.13 3.44 -0.75
N PHE A 138 8.48 3.26 0.52
CA PHE A 138 9.28 4.20 1.31
C PHE A 138 10.78 3.88 1.32
N TYR A 139 11.26 3.14 0.33
CA TYR A 139 12.69 2.88 0.10
C TYR A 139 13.52 4.17 0.07
N TRP A 140 12.94 5.30 -0.37
CA TRP A 140 13.63 6.59 -0.54
C TRP A 140 13.99 7.24 0.80
N VAL A 141 13.29 6.88 1.88
CA VAL A 141 13.55 7.37 3.24
C VAL A 141 14.92 6.89 3.73
N VAL A 142 15.37 5.69 3.31
CA VAL A 142 16.66 5.09 3.73
C VAL A 142 17.85 5.99 3.41
N LYS A 143 17.75 6.85 2.40
CA LYS A 143 18.81 7.82 2.05
C LYS A 143 19.04 8.86 3.16
N HIS A 144 17.96 9.27 3.84
CA HIS A 144 17.97 10.42 4.75
C HIS A 144 18.16 10.01 6.21
N LEU A 145 18.15 8.72 6.50
CA LEU A 145 18.27 8.20 7.85
C LEU A 145 19.68 7.65 8.10
N ASP A 146 20.29 8.08 9.19
CA ASP A 146 21.53 7.47 9.69
C ASP A 146 21.26 6.11 10.33
N GLU A 147 22.33 5.37 10.60
CA GLU A 147 22.27 4.03 11.20
C GLU A 147 21.50 4.00 12.52
N ASN A 148 21.69 5.02 13.39
CA ASN A 148 20.99 5.10 14.67
C ASN A 148 19.48 5.22 14.47
N THR A 149 19.06 6.07 13.54
CA THR A 149 17.64 6.30 13.23
C THR A 149 17.01 5.09 12.54
N LEU A 150 17.73 4.44 11.63
CA LEU A 150 17.28 3.20 11.01
C LEU A 150 17.11 2.08 12.03
N ASN A 151 18.01 1.98 13.01
CA ASN A 151 17.95 0.99 14.07
C ASN A 151 16.80 1.26 15.06
N THR A 152 16.60 2.49 15.51
CA THR A 152 15.46 2.82 16.39
C THR A 152 14.12 2.61 15.69
N LEU A 153 14.03 2.95 14.41
CA LEU A 153 12.86 2.61 13.61
C LEU A 153 12.74 1.08 13.46
N ALA A 154 13.83 0.34 13.20
CA ALA A 154 13.90 -1.13 13.15
C ALA A 154 13.43 -1.81 14.44
N GLU A 155 13.79 -1.30 15.61
CA GLU A 155 13.35 -1.83 16.90
C GLU A 155 11.85 -1.56 17.15
N GLY A 156 11.33 -0.42 16.67
CA GLY A 156 9.89 -0.18 16.56
C GLY A 156 9.19 -1.14 15.59
N TYR A 157 9.86 -1.50 14.48
CA TYR A 157 9.40 -2.45 13.47
C TYR A 157 9.39 -3.91 13.96
N GLU A 158 10.38 -4.35 14.76
CA GLU A 158 10.46 -5.74 15.26
C GLU A 158 9.51 -6.02 16.42
N ASN A 159 9.20 -5.01 17.25
CA ASN A 159 8.43 -5.20 18.49
C ASN A 159 6.91 -5.07 18.34
N ASN A 160 6.37 -4.80 17.14
CA ASN A 160 4.93 -4.66 16.95
C ASN A 160 4.46 -5.31 15.63
N LYS A 161 3.70 -6.41 15.73
CA LYS A 161 2.79 -6.87 14.66
C LYS A 161 1.61 -5.89 14.47
N ALA A 162 1.92 -4.62 14.27
CA ALA A 162 0.97 -3.54 14.04
C ALA A 162 1.35 -2.90 12.70
N ASP A 163 0.41 -2.96 11.76
CA ASP A 163 0.38 -2.28 10.45
C ASP A 163 1.67 -1.52 10.10
N THR A 164 2.65 -2.26 9.58
CA THR A 164 4.06 -1.86 9.44
C THR A 164 4.32 -0.97 8.23
N SER A 165 3.29 -0.47 7.58
CA SER A 165 3.42 0.46 6.49
C SER A 165 3.31 1.88 7.03
N ILE A 166 4.07 2.79 6.44
CA ILE A 166 3.81 4.23 6.51
C ILE A 166 2.47 4.55 5.78
N ASP A 167 1.61 3.56 5.51
CA ASP A 167 0.23 3.75 5.07
C ASP A 167 -0.55 4.59 6.07
N TRP A 168 -0.17 4.61 7.35
CA TRP A 168 -0.78 5.54 8.31
C TRP A 168 -0.55 7.00 7.91
N TRP A 169 0.63 7.34 7.37
CA TRP A 169 0.96 8.69 6.92
C TRP A 169 0.20 9.02 5.65
N ARG A 170 0.18 8.09 4.67
CA ARG A 170 -0.57 8.29 3.41
C ARG A 170 -2.06 8.42 3.70
N SER A 171 -2.63 7.46 4.43
CA SER A 171 -4.05 7.45 4.84
C SER A 171 -4.38 8.67 5.68
N GLY A 172 -3.47 9.11 6.54
CA GLY A 172 -3.66 10.31 7.34
C GLY A 172 -3.64 11.58 6.48
N CYS A 173 -2.77 11.68 5.47
CA CYS A 173 -2.77 12.79 4.52
C CYS A 173 -4.06 12.81 3.69
N GLU A 174 -4.47 11.66 3.17
CA GLU A 174 -5.75 11.51 2.47
C GLU A 174 -6.94 11.89 3.37
N LYS A 175 -6.89 11.52 4.65
CA LYS A 175 -7.92 11.86 5.62
C LYS A 175 -7.97 13.36 5.92
N ALA A 176 -6.82 14.01 6.05
CA ALA A 176 -6.75 15.45 6.24
C ALA A 176 -7.37 16.20 5.04
N ILE A 177 -7.02 15.78 3.82
CA ILE A 177 -7.61 16.32 2.58
C ILE A 177 -9.12 16.07 2.53
N GLU A 178 -9.58 14.88 2.94
CA GLU A 178 -11.00 14.55 3.00
C GLU A 178 -11.75 15.46 3.98
N LEU A 179 -11.22 15.65 5.19
CA LEU A 179 -11.83 16.51 6.22
C LEU A 179 -11.91 17.95 5.75
N GLU A 180 -10.83 18.47 5.16
CA GLU A 180 -10.79 19.81 4.58
C GLU A 180 -11.81 19.95 3.44
N SER A 181 -11.89 18.97 2.53
CA SER A 181 -12.85 18.99 1.43
C SER A 181 -14.32 18.98 1.89
N LYS A 182 -14.60 18.44 3.08
CA LYS A 182 -15.92 18.46 3.72
C LYS A 182 -16.19 19.74 4.51
N GLY A 183 -15.25 20.68 4.54
CA GLY A 183 -15.33 21.91 5.30
C GLY A 183 -15.30 21.70 6.82
N MET A 184 -14.71 20.60 7.30
CA MET A 184 -14.60 20.30 8.73
C MET A 184 -13.38 21.02 9.32
N PRO A 185 -13.52 22.02 10.20
CA PRO A 185 -12.37 22.77 10.71
C PRO A 185 -11.38 21.90 11.51
N PRO A 186 -10.06 22.19 11.49
CA PRO A 186 -9.06 21.47 12.28
C PRO A 186 -9.35 21.45 13.80
N GLU A 187 -10.02 22.48 14.30
CA GLU A 187 -10.39 22.64 15.70
C GLU A 187 -11.70 21.89 16.06
N SER A 188 -12.41 21.34 15.08
CA SER A 188 -13.66 20.60 15.29
C SER A 188 -13.41 19.30 16.07
N PHE A 189 -14.50 18.66 16.52
CA PHE A 189 -14.40 17.35 17.15
C PHE A 189 -13.70 16.33 16.24
N GLU A 190 -14.05 16.32 14.96
CA GLU A 190 -13.46 15.46 13.93
C GLU A 190 -11.99 15.81 13.67
N GLY A 191 -11.66 17.10 13.54
CA GLY A 191 -10.28 17.56 13.36
C GLY A 191 -9.38 17.20 14.54
N GLN A 192 -9.88 17.32 15.77
CA GLN A 192 -9.15 16.96 16.98
C GLN A 192 -9.05 15.45 17.21
N LYS A 193 -10.06 14.67 16.77
CA LYS A 193 -9.96 13.21 16.73
C LYS A 193 -8.86 12.77 15.75
N PHE A 194 -8.82 13.37 14.56
CA PHE A 194 -7.75 13.15 13.58
C PHE A 194 -6.37 13.50 14.17
N ALA A 195 -6.23 14.67 14.79
CA ALA A 195 -4.96 15.11 15.39
C ALA A 195 -4.46 14.14 16.47
N LYS A 196 -5.37 13.62 17.31
CA LYS A 196 -5.05 12.58 18.31
C LYS A 196 -4.53 11.31 17.68
N GLU A 197 -5.18 10.82 16.63
CA GLU A 197 -4.77 9.62 15.91
C GLU A 197 -3.41 9.82 15.22
N TRP A 198 -3.23 10.95 14.54
CA TRP A 198 -1.97 11.32 13.90
C TRP A 198 -0.82 11.41 14.90
N TRP A 199 -0.99 12.13 16.01
CA TRP A 199 0.02 12.23 17.06
C TRP A 199 0.34 10.86 17.68
N GLY A 200 -0.68 10.05 17.95
CA GLY A 200 -0.49 8.69 18.46
C GLY A 200 0.32 7.81 17.51
N ASN A 201 0.17 7.98 16.20
CA ASN A 201 0.97 7.26 15.21
C ASN A 201 2.42 7.77 15.16
N ILE A 202 2.65 9.09 15.26
CA ILE A 202 4.02 9.64 15.35
C ILE A 202 4.74 9.04 16.57
N ILE A 203 4.14 9.10 17.77
CA ILE A 203 4.77 8.57 18.99
C ILE A 203 5.05 7.07 18.89
N LYS A 204 4.13 6.29 18.31
CA LYS A 204 4.38 4.86 18.06
C LYS A 204 5.52 4.64 17.08
N PHE A 205 5.58 5.44 16.01
CA PHE A 205 6.59 5.33 14.96
C PHE A 205 7.99 5.71 15.48
N THR A 206 8.10 6.77 16.28
CA THR A 206 9.36 7.19 16.89
C THR A 206 9.68 6.44 18.17
N ASN A 207 8.80 5.54 18.63
CA ASN A 207 8.85 4.94 19.96
C ASN A 207 8.98 5.97 21.11
N GLY A 208 8.51 7.20 20.88
CA GLY A 208 8.65 8.32 21.81
C GLY A 208 10.07 8.93 21.89
N ASP A 209 11.00 8.50 21.04
CA ASP A 209 12.36 9.02 20.99
C ASP A 209 12.40 10.45 20.41
N SER A 210 12.98 11.38 21.16
CA SER A 210 13.07 12.80 20.79
C SER A 210 14.04 13.07 19.65
N GLU A 211 15.15 12.33 19.58
CA GLU A 211 16.15 12.47 18.52
C GLU A 211 15.57 11.98 17.19
N VAL A 212 14.87 10.83 17.21
CA VAL A 212 14.18 10.29 16.03
C VAL A 212 13.05 11.22 15.60
N PHE A 213 12.32 11.80 16.54
CA PHE A 213 11.28 12.78 16.24
C PHE A 213 11.84 14.05 15.58
N GLY A 214 12.96 14.58 16.08
CA GLY A 214 13.65 15.72 15.47
C GLY A 214 14.07 15.43 14.03
N LYS A 215 14.73 14.30 13.79
CA LYS A 215 15.14 13.88 12.43
C LYS A 215 13.95 13.67 11.49
N LEU A 216 12.82 13.19 11.99
CA LEU A 216 11.59 13.07 11.21
C LEU A 216 11.05 14.44 10.77
N MET A 217 11.19 15.47 11.62
CA MET A 217 10.82 16.84 11.29
C MET A 217 11.79 17.46 10.28
N ASP A 218 13.10 17.32 10.49
CA ASP A 218 14.13 17.78 9.53
C ASP A 218 13.91 17.15 8.15
N PHE A 219 13.60 15.85 8.13
CA PHE A 219 13.27 15.13 6.91
C PHE A 219 12.05 15.71 6.18
N ARG A 220 11.04 16.15 6.93
CA ARG A 220 9.84 16.79 6.39
C ARG A 220 10.15 18.16 5.78
N GLU A 221 11.13 18.90 6.30
CA GLU A 221 11.56 20.16 5.71
C GLU A 221 12.18 19.96 4.31
N ASP A 222 12.76 18.79 4.05
CA ASP A 222 13.31 18.41 2.75
C ASP A 222 12.25 17.92 1.73
N VAL A 223 10.96 18.21 1.95
CA VAL A 223 9.83 17.74 1.12
C VAL A 223 9.97 18.06 -0.37
N ASP A 224 10.71 19.12 -0.73
CA ASP A 224 10.89 19.49 -2.12
C ASP A 224 11.75 18.52 -2.93
N ASN A 225 12.58 17.72 -2.26
CA ASN A 225 13.42 16.66 -2.83
C ASN A 225 12.79 15.27 -2.76
N TRP A 226 11.59 15.15 -2.20
CA TRP A 226 10.85 13.89 -2.14
C TRP A 226 10.33 13.48 -3.53
N PRO A 227 10.02 12.19 -3.74
CA PRO A 227 9.34 11.77 -4.96
C PRO A 227 8.01 12.53 -5.13
N GLU A 228 7.73 12.93 -6.37
CA GLU A 228 6.73 13.96 -6.69
C GLU A 228 5.32 13.64 -6.16
N ASP A 229 4.93 12.37 -6.12
CA ASP A 229 3.65 11.93 -5.58
C ASP A 229 3.52 12.14 -4.07
N PHE A 230 4.57 11.83 -3.30
CA PHE A 230 4.59 12.06 -1.85
C PHE A 230 4.63 13.56 -1.54
N LYS A 231 5.44 14.31 -2.28
CA LYS A 231 5.51 15.77 -2.20
C LYS A 231 4.15 16.42 -2.46
N ILE A 232 3.48 16.08 -3.56
CA ILE A 232 2.15 16.62 -3.89
C ILE A 232 1.13 16.25 -2.81
N LEU A 233 1.16 15.01 -2.32
CA LEU A 233 0.23 14.55 -1.29
C LEU A 233 0.40 15.34 0.00
N LEU A 234 1.64 15.48 0.50
CA LEU A 234 1.93 16.23 1.71
C LEU A 234 1.52 17.69 1.55
N LYS A 235 1.93 18.36 0.46
CA LYS A 235 1.59 19.78 0.22
C LYS A 235 0.10 20.06 0.23
N LYS A 236 -0.74 19.10 -0.19
CA LYS A 236 -2.21 19.22 -0.12
C LYS A 236 -2.76 19.05 1.29
N ALA A 237 -2.14 18.22 2.12
CA ALA A 237 -2.61 17.91 3.47
C ALA A 237 -2.00 18.82 4.55
N ASP A 238 -0.87 19.46 4.25
CA ASP A 238 0.06 20.04 5.21
C ASP A 238 -0.58 21.07 6.15
N ALA A 239 -1.32 22.01 5.56
CA ALA A 239 -1.95 23.10 6.30
C ALA A 239 -2.98 22.57 7.33
N TYR A 240 -3.79 21.60 6.92
CA TYR A 240 -4.78 20.98 7.80
C TYR A 240 -4.10 20.21 8.93
N ILE A 241 -3.11 19.38 8.61
CA ILE A 241 -2.37 18.57 9.59
C ILE A 241 -1.70 19.48 10.63
N ASN A 242 -0.96 20.50 10.19
CA ASN A 242 -0.26 21.41 11.08
C ASN A 242 -1.23 22.11 12.04
N LYS A 243 -2.34 22.65 11.50
CA LYS A 243 -3.32 23.38 12.32
C LYS A 243 -4.03 22.46 13.33
N ALA A 244 -4.39 21.25 12.91
CA ALA A 244 -5.06 20.28 13.77
C ALA A 244 -4.14 19.84 14.92
N LEU A 245 -2.87 19.56 14.61
CA LEU A 245 -1.85 19.15 15.59
C LEU A 245 -1.48 20.28 16.55
N GLU A 246 -1.22 21.49 16.05
CA GLU A 246 -0.93 22.66 16.87
C GLU A 246 -2.03 22.86 17.93
N THR A 247 -3.28 22.85 17.49
CA THR A 247 -4.45 22.98 18.38
C THR A 247 -4.52 21.85 19.39
N TYR A 248 -4.26 20.62 18.94
CA TYR A 248 -4.33 19.43 19.80
C TYR A 248 -3.24 19.42 20.87
N ILE A 249 -2.01 19.77 20.51
CA ILE A 249 -0.87 19.86 21.42
C ILE A 249 -1.11 20.93 22.48
N ILE A 250 -1.53 22.13 22.08
CA ILE A 250 -1.84 23.23 23.00
C ILE A 250 -2.97 22.84 23.95
N LYS A 251 -4.08 22.30 23.41
CA LYS A 251 -5.27 21.96 24.21
C LYS A 251 -5.01 20.87 25.24
N ASN A 252 -4.11 19.94 24.96
CA ASN A 252 -3.81 18.81 25.83
C ASN A 252 -2.51 19.00 26.62
N ASN A 253 -1.86 20.16 26.49
CA ASN A 253 -0.59 20.50 27.16
C ASN A 253 0.48 19.41 26.97
N ILE A 254 0.57 18.90 25.73
CA ILE A 254 1.52 17.85 25.35
C ILE A 254 2.90 18.49 25.22
N GLU A 255 3.88 17.97 25.96
CA GLU A 255 5.27 18.35 25.77
C GLU A 255 5.76 17.75 24.45
N ILE A 256 6.20 18.61 23.53
CA ILE A 256 6.89 18.18 22.32
C ILE A 256 8.31 17.80 22.75
N PRO A 257 8.79 16.58 22.43
CA PRO A 257 10.16 16.21 22.74
C PRO A 257 11.14 17.23 22.12
N GLU A 258 12.02 17.82 22.93
CA GLU A 258 12.94 18.89 22.49
C GLU A 258 13.81 18.42 21.31
N GLY A 259 13.91 19.27 20.28
CA GLY A 259 14.59 19.00 19.02
C GLY A 259 14.10 19.88 17.84
N ILE A 260 12.94 20.52 17.98
CA ILE A 260 12.45 21.52 17.02
C ILE A 260 12.84 22.91 17.55
N GLY A 261 13.93 23.45 17.02
CA GLY A 261 14.43 24.78 17.37
C GLY A 261 15.20 25.37 16.20
N GLY A 262 14.49 25.65 15.10
CA GLY A 262 14.96 26.43 13.97
C GLY A 262 14.06 27.64 13.75
N GLU A 263 14.34 28.69 14.53
CA GLU A 263 13.81 30.08 14.51
C GLU A 263 12.29 30.33 14.66
#